data_AF-A0A356SA55-F1
#
_entry.id   AF-A0A356SA55-F1
#
_cell.length_a   1.000
_cell.length_b   1.000
_cell.length_c   1.000
_cell.angle_alpha   90.00
_cell.angle_beta   90.00
_cell.angle_gamma   90.00
#
_symmetry.space_group_name_H-M   'P 1'
#
loop_
_entity.id
_entity.type
_entity.pdbx_description
1 polymer ?
#
loop_
_entity_poly.entity_id
_entity_poly.type
_entity_poly.pdbx_seq_one_letter_code
_entity_poly.pdbx_strand_id
1 'polypeptide(L)'
;MTASSEHSGNPPLSKVAVLINIFAAPREALQELKLHPSILFPLLLIIFCNGLILAWYFSIVDFEWYIDDVLSTANIAEENLEEARENFESMSRNTMMGFSLLGSVVGLSAIFLVQAVYLSLVAALRGDRFKFRHWFSLVCWARAPILLSVIGMAVTILLSPNGQLSAYDLDPLTLRNLGMATDNAT
;
A
#
# COMPACT_ATOMS: atom_id res chain seq x y z
N MET A 1 4.11 -20.07 -50.00
CA MET A 1 5.52 -19.89 -49.62
C MET A 1 5.88 -18.45 -49.95
N THR A 2 6.35 -17.56 -49.08
CA THR A 2 6.74 -17.56 -47.67
C THR A 2 6.85 -16.07 -47.32
N ALA A 3 6.14 -15.62 -46.29
CA ALA A 3 6.51 -14.40 -45.58
C ALA A 3 6.33 -14.73 -44.10
N SER A 4 7.34 -15.40 -43.57
CA SER A 4 7.51 -15.65 -42.15
C SER A 4 7.51 -14.30 -41.45
N SER A 5 6.44 -14.01 -40.70
CA SER A 5 6.44 -12.92 -39.73
C SER A 5 7.50 -13.27 -38.68
N GLU A 6 8.65 -12.62 -38.77
CA GLU A 6 9.64 -12.58 -37.70
C GLU A 6 8.98 -11.95 -36.46
N HIS A 7 8.37 -12.79 -35.63
CA HIS A 7 8.10 -12.42 -34.25
C HIS A 7 9.47 -12.42 -33.55
N SER A 8 10.18 -11.30 -33.67
CA SER A 8 11.34 -10.97 -32.85
C SER A 8 10.88 -11.00 -31.39
N GLY A 9 11.02 -12.18 -30.78
CA GLY A 9 10.75 -12.43 -29.38
C GLY A 9 11.86 -11.79 -28.57
N ASN A 10 11.73 -10.48 -28.32
CA ASN A 10 12.50 -9.86 -27.26
C ASN A 10 12.25 -10.65 -25.96
N PRO A 11 13.30 -10.98 -25.20
CA PRO A 11 13.13 -11.69 -23.95
C PRO A 11 12.20 -10.90 -23.02
N PRO A 12 11.43 -11.58 -22.15
CA PRO A 12 10.55 -10.91 -21.21
C PRO A 12 11.35 -9.88 -20.40
N LEU A 13 10.77 -8.71 -20.20
CA LEU A 13 11.43 -7.66 -19.42
C LEU A 13 11.69 -8.17 -18.00
N SER A 14 12.82 -7.78 -17.43
CA SER A 14 13.06 -8.05 -16.01
C SER A 14 12.01 -7.33 -15.17
N LYS A 15 11.66 -7.90 -14.01
CA LYS A 15 10.67 -7.30 -13.12
C LYS A 15 11.08 -5.88 -12.67
N VAL A 16 12.38 -5.64 -12.50
CA VAL A 16 12.92 -4.30 -12.19
C VAL A 16 12.74 -3.35 -13.36
N ALA A 17 12.94 -3.80 -14.61
CA ALA A 17 12.67 -2.98 -15.79
C ALA A 17 11.18 -2.65 -15.91
N VAL A 18 10.28 -3.60 -15.62
CA VAL A 18 8.83 -3.33 -15.55
C VAL A 18 8.50 -2.29 -14.50
N LEU A 19 9.14 -2.35 -13.31
CA LEU A 19 8.97 -1.36 -12.26
C LEU A 19 9.40 0.04 -12.73
N ILE A 20 10.59 0.18 -13.32
CA ILE A 20 11.09 1.46 -13.84
C ILE A 20 10.15 1.98 -14.94
N ASN A 21 9.72 1.10 -15.84
CA ASN A 21 8.81 1.46 -16.93
C ASN A 21 7.43 1.88 -16.41
N ILE A 22 6.93 1.41 -15.27
CA ILE A 22 5.67 1.94 -14.72
C ILE A 22 5.74 3.45 -14.46
N PHE A 23 6.93 3.97 -14.14
CA PHE A 23 7.16 5.41 -13.95
C PHE A 23 7.55 6.12 -15.25
N ALA A 24 8.46 5.52 -16.03
CA ALA A 24 9.07 6.18 -17.19
C ALA A 24 8.35 5.90 -18.52
N ALA A 25 7.74 4.74 -18.66
CA ALA A 25 7.21 4.16 -19.89
C ALA A 25 5.99 3.24 -19.60
N PRO A 26 4.89 3.80 -19.04
CA PRO A 26 3.82 2.99 -18.45
C PRO A 26 3.10 2.13 -19.49
N ARG A 27 3.03 2.60 -20.75
CA ARG A 27 2.41 1.85 -21.83
C ARG A 27 3.15 0.54 -22.10
N GLU A 28 4.47 0.60 -22.13
CA GLU A 28 5.39 -0.51 -22.36
C GLU A 28 5.28 -1.50 -21.19
N ALA A 29 5.27 -1.01 -19.95
CA ALA A 29 5.06 -1.85 -18.78
C ALA A 29 3.70 -2.58 -18.83
N LEU A 30 2.62 -1.86 -19.14
CA LEU A 30 1.28 -2.45 -19.23
C LEU A 30 1.14 -3.45 -20.39
N GLN A 31 1.86 -3.26 -21.49
CA GLN A 31 1.94 -4.23 -22.58
C GLN A 31 2.66 -5.51 -22.15
N GLU A 32 3.77 -5.36 -21.43
CA GLU A 32 4.50 -6.50 -20.87
C GLU A 32 3.62 -7.33 -19.91
N LEU A 33 2.86 -6.67 -19.04
CA LEU A 33 1.97 -7.36 -18.09
C LEU A 33 0.83 -8.14 -18.76
N LYS A 34 0.42 -7.73 -19.97
CA LYS A 34 -0.56 -8.50 -20.77
C LYS A 34 0.02 -9.83 -21.26
N LEU A 35 1.32 -9.87 -21.55
CA LEU A 35 2.02 -11.05 -22.06
C LEU A 35 2.53 -11.92 -20.90
N HIS A 36 3.12 -11.28 -19.88
CA HIS A 36 3.83 -11.93 -18.77
C HIS A 36 3.32 -11.42 -17.40
N PRO A 37 2.09 -11.79 -17.00
CA PRO A 37 1.54 -11.34 -15.73
C PRO A 37 2.33 -11.91 -14.55
N SER A 38 2.82 -11.01 -13.69
CA SER A 38 3.53 -11.32 -12.45
C SER A 38 2.88 -10.60 -11.27
N ILE A 39 2.74 -11.29 -10.14
CA ILE A 39 1.99 -10.80 -8.96
C ILE A 39 2.90 -10.70 -7.75
N LEU A 40 3.66 -11.76 -7.47
CA LEU A 40 4.43 -11.88 -6.24
C LEU A 40 5.47 -10.77 -6.08
N PHE A 41 6.14 -10.36 -7.17
CA PHE A 41 7.19 -9.35 -7.08
C PHE A 41 6.68 -7.97 -6.62
N PRO A 42 5.73 -7.32 -7.32
CA PRO A 42 5.24 -6.01 -6.87
C PRO A 42 4.55 -6.10 -5.51
N LEU A 43 3.80 -7.19 -5.25
CA LEU A 43 3.09 -7.37 -3.98
C LEU A 43 4.07 -7.51 -2.80
N LEU A 44 5.09 -8.37 -2.90
CA LEU A 44 6.08 -8.55 -1.85
C LEU A 44 6.92 -7.29 -1.65
N LEU A 45 7.26 -6.58 -2.73
CA LEU A 45 8.00 -5.33 -2.63
C LEU A 45 7.22 -4.27 -1.85
N ILE A 46 5.93 -4.08 -2.16
CA ILE A 46 5.08 -3.12 -1.45
C ILE A 46 4.90 -3.54 0.02
N ILE A 47 4.59 -4.81 0.28
CA ILE A 47 4.44 -5.32 1.65
C ILE A 47 5.73 -5.15 2.45
N PHE A 48 6.88 -5.46 1.86
CA PHE A 48 8.17 -5.35 2.53
C PHE A 48 8.53 -3.89 2.84
N CYS A 49 8.42 -2.99 1.87
CA CYS A 49 8.68 -1.57 2.07
C CYS A 49 7.75 -0.96 3.13
N ASN A 50 6.46 -1.31 3.09
CA ASN A 50 5.48 -0.84 4.04
C ASN A 50 5.68 -1.44 5.45
N GLY A 51 6.05 -2.72 5.54
CA GLY A 51 6.38 -3.35 6.83
C GLY A 51 7.64 -2.74 7.45
N LEU A 52 8.65 -2.44 6.63
CA LEU A 52 9.89 -1.81 7.07
C LEU A 52 9.64 -0.41 7.63
N ILE A 53 8.83 0.41 6.94
CA ILE A 53 8.54 1.77 7.41
C ILE A 53 7.68 1.76 8.68
N LEU A 54 6.70 0.86 8.79
CA LEU A 54 5.90 0.71 10.01
C LEU A 54 6.75 0.23 11.20
N ALA A 55 7.64 -0.73 10.99
CA ALA A 55 8.56 -1.18 12.04
C ALA A 55 9.49 -0.05 12.51
N TRP A 56 9.97 0.77 11.58
CA TRP A 56 10.78 1.95 11.92
C TRP A 56 9.95 3.02 12.65
N TYR A 57 8.72 3.29 12.18
CA TYR A 57 7.80 4.22 12.84
C TYR A 57 7.56 3.82 14.30
N PHE A 58 7.18 2.57 14.57
CA PHE A 58 6.94 2.11 15.95
C PHE A 58 8.22 2.08 16.83
N SER A 59 9.42 2.04 16.24
CA SER A 59 10.66 2.09 17.02
C SER A 59 11.00 3.50 17.51
N ILE A 60 10.57 4.54 16.79
CA ILE A 60 10.81 5.94 17.17
C ILE A 60 9.64 6.60 17.88
N VAL A 61 8.42 6.09 17.70
CA VAL A 61 7.21 6.76 18.22
C VAL A 61 7.22 6.78 19.75
N ASP A 62 6.78 7.89 20.33
CA ASP A 62 6.42 7.95 21.74
C ASP A 62 5.10 7.18 21.92
N PHE A 63 5.14 6.11 22.72
CA PHE A 63 4.03 5.17 22.81
C PHE A 63 2.89 5.68 23.70
N GLU A 64 3.21 6.42 24.78
CA GLU A 64 2.19 7.01 25.64
C GLU A 64 1.42 8.07 24.85
N TRP A 65 2.16 8.95 24.16
CA TRP A 65 1.57 9.93 23.26
C TRP A 65 0.77 9.28 22.12
N TYR A 66 1.28 8.19 21.53
CA TYR A 66 0.58 7.48 20.45
C TYR A 66 -0.79 6.93 20.89
N ILE A 67 -0.89 6.40 22.11
CA ILE A 67 -2.17 5.91 22.65
C ILE A 67 -3.15 7.08 22.76
N ASP A 68 -2.71 8.22 23.31
CA ASP A 68 -3.54 9.42 23.41
C ASP A 68 -3.97 9.93 22.02
N ASP A 69 -3.07 9.93 21.03
CA ASP A 69 -3.39 10.30 19.64
C ASP A 69 -4.44 9.37 19.01
N VAL A 70 -4.27 8.06 19.17
CA VAL A 70 -5.22 7.04 18.67
C VAL A 70 -6.59 7.20 19.33
N LEU A 71 -6.64 7.36 20.65
CA LEU A 71 -7.91 7.53 21.38
C LEU A 71 -8.61 8.84 21.02
N SER A 72 -7.85 9.93 20.86
CA SER A 72 -8.41 11.23 20.46
C SER A 72 -9.01 11.22 19.06
N THR A 73 -8.48 10.37 18.17
CA THR A 73 -8.99 10.21 16.81
C THR A 73 -10.03 9.09 16.70
N ALA A 74 -10.12 8.21 17.69
CA ALA A 74 -11.11 7.16 17.73
C ALA A 74 -12.47 7.75 18.13
N ASN A 75 -13.50 7.48 17.35
CA ASN A 75 -14.88 7.90 17.66
C ASN A 75 -15.49 6.98 18.75
N ILE A 76 -14.87 6.98 19.94
CA ILE A 76 -15.25 6.18 21.10
C ILE A 76 -16.09 7.06 22.02
N ALA A 77 -17.21 6.54 22.53
CA ALA A 77 -18.03 7.25 23.50
C ALA A 77 -17.23 7.49 24.80
N GLU A 78 -17.40 8.66 25.43
CA GLU A 78 -16.63 9.06 26.62
C GLU A 78 -16.64 8.01 27.74
N GLU A 79 -17.77 7.32 27.92
CA GLU A 79 -17.93 6.24 28.91
C GLU A 79 -17.01 5.04 28.69
N ASN A 80 -16.54 4.80 27.46
CA ASN A 80 -15.67 3.69 27.08
C ASN A 80 -14.21 4.12 26.87
N LEU A 81 -13.89 5.41 26.99
CA LEU A 81 -12.53 5.93 26.73
C LEU A 81 -11.53 5.43 27.77
N GLU A 82 -11.91 5.42 29.05
CA GLU A 82 -11.02 4.97 30.13
C GLU A 82 -10.70 3.48 29.99
N GLU A 83 -11.73 2.65 29.72
CA GLU A 83 -11.54 1.22 29.47
C GLU A 83 -10.67 0.97 28.22
N ALA A 84 -10.87 1.75 27.15
CA ALA A 84 -10.03 1.66 25.96
C ALA A 84 -8.57 2.02 26.27
N ARG A 85 -8.33 3.07 27.06
CA ARG A 85 -6.99 3.49 27.51
C ARG A 85 -6.30 2.38 28.31
N GLU A 86 -6.97 1.83 29.32
CA GLU A 86 -6.42 0.74 30.12
C GLU A 86 -6.06 -0.47 29.25
N ASN A 87 -6.91 -0.81 28.27
CA ASN A 87 -6.63 -1.89 27.32
C ASN A 87 -5.37 -1.60 26.49
N PHE A 88 -5.20 -0.38 25.96
CA PHE A 88 -4.01 -0.01 25.18
C PHE A 88 -2.74 0.03 26.04
N GLU A 89 -2.81 0.56 27.26
CA GLU A 89 -1.68 0.61 28.21
C GLU A 89 -1.27 -0.78 28.68
N SER A 90 -2.21 -1.72 28.77
CA SER A 90 -1.92 -3.13 29.09
C SER A 90 -1.18 -3.87 27.96
N MET A 91 -1.20 -3.33 26.73
CA MET A 91 -0.54 -3.93 25.57
C MET A 91 0.90 -3.43 25.43
N SER A 92 1.82 -4.35 25.14
CA SER A 92 3.19 -3.95 24.79
C SER A 92 3.26 -3.28 23.42
N ARG A 93 4.20 -2.34 23.25
CA ARG A 93 4.57 -1.76 21.95
C ARG A 93 4.76 -2.80 20.85
N ASN A 94 5.42 -3.92 21.18
CA ASN A 94 5.67 -4.99 20.21
C ASN A 94 4.38 -5.70 19.78
N THR A 95 3.43 -5.87 20.69
CA THR A 95 2.12 -6.46 20.39
C THR A 95 1.36 -5.56 19.41
N MET A 96 1.31 -4.25 19.67
CA MET A 96 0.66 -3.29 18.79
C MET A 96 1.32 -3.18 17.42
N MET A 97 2.66 -3.15 17.39
CA MET A 97 3.40 -3.20 16.13
C MET A 97 3.05 -4.46 15.34
N GLY A 98 3.01 -5.63 16.00
CA GLY A 98 2.64 -6.90 15.38
C GLY A 98 1.23 -6.88 14.77
N PHE A 99 0.24 -6.39 15.52
CA PHE A 99 -1.13 -6.23 15.00
C PHE A 99 -1.21 -5.23 13.86
N SER A 100 -0.48 -4.12 13.94
CA SER A 100 -0.44 -3.10 12.89
C SER A 100 0.18 -3.63 11.60
N LEU A 101 1.29 -4.36 11.70
CA LEU A 101 1.94 -5.01 10.55
C LEU A 101 1.02 -6.05 9.92
N LEU A 102 0.43 -6.94 10.74
CA LEU A 102 -0.49 -7.97 10.25
C LEU A 102 -1.73 -7.35 9.60
N GLY A 103 -2.35 -6.39 10.28
CA GLY A 103 -3.52 -5.66 9.80
C GLY A 103 -3.24 -4.95 8.49
N SER A 104 -2.06 -4.33 8.35
CA SER A 104 -1.65 -3.67 7.11
C SER A 104 -1.47 -4.65 5.95
N VAL A 105 -0.80 -5.79 6.18
CA VAL A 105 -0.62 -6.84 5.16
C VAL A 105 -1.95 -7.42 4.71
N VAL A 106 -2.82 -7.77 5.66
CA VAL A 106 -4.14 -8.34 5.38
C VAL A 106 -5.03 -7.32 4.68
N GLY A 107 -5.10 -6.10 5.20
CA GLY A 107 -5.92 -5.02 4.66
C GLY A 107 -5.53 -4.64 3.23
N LEU A 108 -4.23 -4.44 2.98
CA LEU A 108 -3.72 -4.10 1.66
C LEU A 108 -3.99 -5.22 0.65
N SER A 109 -3.71 -6.47 1.04
CA SER A 109 -3.94 -7.64 0.19
C SER A 109 -5.43 -7.82 -0.12
N ALA A 110 -6.31 -7.62 0.86
CA ALA A 110 -7.76 -7.70 0.69
C ALA A 110 -8.27 -6.63 -0.28
N ILE A 111 -7.80 -5.38 -0.16
CA ILE A 111 -8.17 -4.29 -1.08
C ILE A 111 -7.73 -4.63 -2.51
N PHE A 112 -6.50 -5.13 -2.71
CA PHE A 112 -6.02 -5.49 -4.04
C PHE A 112 -6.82 -6.65 -4.63
N LEU A 113 -7.18 -7.63 -3.79
CA LEU A 113 -8.00 -8.76 -4.18
C LEU A 113 -9.39 -8.33 -4.63
N VAL A 114 -10.07 -7.48 -3.83
CA VAL A 114 -11.40 -6.95 -4.16
C VAL A 114 -11.38 -6.19 -5.49
N GLN A 115 -10.38 -5.33 -5.71
CA GLN A 115 -10.21 -4.62 -6.97
C GLN A 115 -9.99 -5.55 -8.17
N ALA A 116 -9.16 -6.57 -8.00
CA ALA A 116 -8.89 -7.54 -9.06
C ALA A 116 -10.13 -8.40 -9.37
N VAL A 117 -10.90 -8.79 -8.35
CA VAL A 117 -12.17 -9.50 -8.51
C VAL A 117 -13.14 -8.63 -9.30
N TYR A 118 -13.33 -7.38 -8.90
CA TYR A 118 -14.19 -6.44 -9.59
C TYR A 118 -13.81 -6.29 -11.08
N LEU A 119 -12.54 -6.03 -11.38
CA LEU A 119 -12.07 -5.91 -12.76
C LEU A 119 -12.26 -7.20 -13.56
N SER A 120 -12.00 -8.35 -12.94
CA SER A 120 -12.17 -9.65 -13.60
C SER A 120 -13.64 -9.98 -13.91
N LEU A 121 -14.56 -9.59 -13.04
CA LEU A 121 -16.01 -9.74 -13.25
C LEU A 121 -16.47 -8.87 -14.42
N VAL A 122 -16.07 -7.59 -14.43
CA VAL A 122 -16.40 -6.67 -15.52
C VAL A 122 -15.84 -7.18 -16.86
N ALA A 123 -14.62 -7.70 -16.87
CA ALA A 123 -13.99 -8.27 -18.05
C ALA A 123 -14.73 -9.54 -18.54
N ALA A 124 -15.13 -10.41 -17.61
CA ALA A 124 -15.89 -11.62 -17.93
C ALA A 124 -17.26 -11.31 -18.54
N LEU A 125 -17.98 -10.30 -18.01
CA LEU A 125 -19.26 -9.85 -18.56
C LEU A 125 -19.12 -9.25 -19.97
N ARG A 126 -17.95 -8.70 -20.31
CA ARG A 126 -17.65 -8.15 -21.64
C ARG A 126 -17.10 -9.19 -22.62
N GLY A 127 -16.90 -10.45 -22.19
CA GLY A 127 -16.33 -11.51 -23.02
C GLY A 127 -14.83 -11.35 -23.29
N ASP A 128 -14.09 -10.68 -22.41
CA ASP A 128 -12.64 -10.54 -22.56
C ASP A 128 -11.91 -11.89 -22.35
N ARG A 129 -10.78 -12.07 -23.03
CA ARG A 129 -9.92 -13.27 -22.97
C ARG A 129 -9.03 -13.34 -21.73
N PHE A 130 -8.88 -12.22 -21.00
CA PHE A 130 -7.98 -12.14 -19.85
C PHE A 130 -8.59 -12.73 -18.57
N LYS A 131 -7.87 -13.70 -17.97
CA LYS A 131 -8.23 -14.34 -16.70
C LYS A 131 -7.92 -13.44 -15.49
N PHE A 132 -8.51 -13.77 -14.33
CA PHE A 132 -8.27 -13.11 -13.03
C PHE A 132 -6.80 -12.77 -12.75
N ARG A 133 -5.87 -13.70 -13.03
CA ARG A 133 -4.42 -13.50 -12.84
C ARG A 133 -3.87 -12.24 -13.54
N HIS A 134 -4.37 -11.89 -14.72
CA HIS A 134 -3.92 -10.70 -15.46
C HIS A 134 -4.40 -9.42 -14.76
N TRP A 135 -5.66 -9.42 -14.32
CA TRP A 135 -6.24 -8.29 -13.58
C TRP A 135 -5.59 -8.11 -12.21
N PHE A 136 -5.29 -9.20 -11.51
CA PHE A 136 -4.60 -9.11 -10.22
C PHE A 136 -3.15 -8.65 -10.38
N SER A 137 -2.44 -9.13 -11.41
CA SER A 137 -1.12 -8.61 -11.78
C SER A 137 -1.18 -7.11 -12.07
N LEU A 138 -2.16 -6.68 -12.89
CA LEU A 138 -2.37 -5.28 -13.21
C LEU A 138 -2.60 -4.44 -11.94
N VAL A 139 -3.46 -4.87 -11.01
CA VAL A 139 -3.70 -4.14 -9.75
C VAL A 139 -2.41 -4.01 -8.94
N CYS A 140 -1.66 -5.10 -8.75
CA CYS A 140 -0.42 -5.04 -7.96
C CYS A 140 0.61 -4.07 -8.56
N TRP A 141 0.78 -4.10 -9.89
CA TRP A 141 1.72 -3.22 -10.57
C TRP A 141 1.23 -1.78 -10.68
N ALA A 142 -0.07 -1.56 -10.89
CA ALA A 142 -0.66 -0.21 -10.87
C ALA A 142 -0.53 0.47 -9.50
N ARG A 143 -0.27 -0.31 -8.44
CA ARG A 143 0.00 0.19 -7.09
C ARG A 143 1.47 0.48 -6.83
N ALA A 144 2.39 0.08 -7.71
CA ALA A 144 3.81 0.34 -7.54
C ALA A 144 4.19 1.83 -7.31
N PRO A 145 3.45 2.83 -7.84
CA PRO A 145 3.73 4.24 -7.52
C PRO A 145 3.65 4.59 -6.03
N ILE A 146 2.93 3.81 -5.21
CA ILE A 146 2.87 4.01 -3.75
C ILE A 146 4.23 3.90 -3.07
N LEU A 147 5.23 3.28 -3.72
CA LEU A 147 6.59 3.21 -3.20
C LEU A 147 7.22 4.61 -3.04
N LEU A 148 6.74 5.61 -3.80
CA LEU A 148 7.15 7.00 -3.60
C LEU A 148 6.62 7.56 -2.27
N SER A 149 5.42 7.17 -1.85
CA SER A 149 4.89 7.52 -0.52
C SER A 149 5.76 6.96 0.59
N VAL A 150 6.29 5.74 0.45
CA VAL A 150 7.21 5.15 1.44
C VAL A 150 8.47 6.01 1.62
N ILE A 151 8.99 6.58 0.52
CA ILE A 151 10.12 7.52 0.61
C ILE A 151 9.70 8.81 1.34
N GLY A 152 8.50 9.33 1.04
CA GLY A 152 7.92 10.47 1.77
C GLY A 152 7.81 10.21 3.26
N MET A 153 7.27 9.06 3.65
CA MET A 153 7.15 8.64 5.06
C MET A 153 8.51 8.55 5.76
N ALA A 154 9.53 8.03 5.08
CA ALA A 154 10.89 7.97 5.62
C ALA A 154 11.46 9.37 5.90
N VAL A 155 11.21 10.33 5.00
CA VAL A 155 11.60 11.73 5.20
C VAL A 155 10.82 12.35 6.37
N THR A 156 9.51 12.10 6.48
CA THR A 156 8.68 12.57 7.61
C THR A 156 9.21 12.06 8.95
N ILE A 157 9.55 10.77 9.03
CA ILE A 157 10.15 10.15 10.21
C ILE A 157 11.47 10.84 10.59
N LEU A 158 12.35 11.10 9.62
CA LEU A 158 13.64 11.75 9.86
C LEU A 158 13.51 13.21 10.31
N LEU A 159 12.44 13.89 9.92
CA LEU A 159 12.19 15.29 10.29
C LEU A 159 11.40 15.42 11.60
N SER A 160 10.88 14.33 12.18
CA SER A 160 10.13 14.34 13.44
C SER A 160 11.07 14.31 14.65
N PRO A 161 11.26 15.42 15.38
CA PRO A 161 12.31 15.52 16.41
C PRO A 161 11.97 14.77 17.70
N ASN A 162 10.68 14.61 18.00
CA ASN A 162 10.21 14.20 19.32
C ASN A 162 9.51 12.83 19.33
N GLY A 163 9.43 12.12 18.21
CA GLY A 163 8.71 10.84 18.10
C GLY A 163 7.17 10.96 18.23
N GLN A 164 6.64 12.18 18.37
CA GLN A 164 5.21 12.46 18.40
C GLN A 164 4.71 12.74 16.97
N LEU A 165 4.52 11.66 16.21
CA LEU A 165 4.07 11.72 14.82
C LEU A 165 2.81 10.88 14.66
N SER A 166 1.70 11.50 14.27
CA SER A 166 0.44 10.77 14.08
C SER A 166 0.54 9.84 12.89
N ALA A 167 -0.14 8.70 12.95
CA ALA A 167 -0.24 7.77 11.83
C ALA A 167 -0.87 8.42 10.58
N TYR A 168 -1.72 9.44 10.76
CA TYR A 168 -2.33 10.20 9.65
C TYR A 168 -1.35 11.14 8.96
N ASP A 169 -0.37 11.66 9.69
CA ASP A 169 0.63 12.60 9.18
C ASP A 169 1.86 11.88 8.60
N LEU A 170 1.96 10.56 8.82
CA LEU A 170 3.09 9.75 8.39
C LEU A 170 3.29 9.78 6.87
N ASP A 171 2.22 9.68 6.07
CA ASP A 171 2.30 9.75 4.61
C ASP A 171 2.03 11.18 4.11
N PRO A 172 3.08 11.93 3.71
CA PRO A 172 2.91 13.32 3.28
C PRO A 172 2.23 13.44 1.91
N LEU A 173 2.12 12.34 1.15
CA LEU A 173 1.52 12.34 -0.19
C LEU A 173 0.03 11.97 -0.18
N THR A 174 -0.57 11.81 1.00
CA THR A 174 -2.02 11.67 1.11
C THR A 174 -2.71 12.98 0.75
N LEU A 175 -3.92 12.89 0.20
CA LEU A 175 -4.70 14.08 -0.16
C LEU A 175 -4.90 15.03 1.03
N ARG A 176 -5.12 14.49 2.24
CA ARG A 176 -5.21 15.25 3.49
C ARG A 176 -3.96 16.10 3.71
N ASN A 177 -2.78 15.49 3.63
CA ASN A 177 -1.50 16.16 3.90
C ASN A 177 -1.04 17.07 2.77
N LEU A 178 -1.63 16.93 1.58
CA LEU A 178 -1.53 17.88 0.47
C LEU A 178 -2.51 19.07 0.58
N GLY A 179 -3.27 19.17 1.67
CA GLY A 179 -4.19 20.28 1.93
C GLY A 179 -5.63 20.07 1.44
N MET A 180 -5.98 18.86 0.96
CA MET A 180 -7.35 18.49 0.60
C MET A 180 -8.09 17.81 1.77
N ALA A 181 -7.85 18.27 3.00
CA ALA A 181 -8.67 17.84 4.13
C ALA A 181 -10.13 18.27 3.87
N THR A 182 -11.07 17.36 4.08
CA THR A 182 -12.49 17.70 4.05
C THR A 182 -12.86 18.17 5.45
N ASP A 183 -13.36 19.39 5.58
CA ASP A 183 -13.85 19.98 6.84
C ASP A 183 -15.17 19.33 7.30
N ASN A 184 -15.28 18.00 7.20
CA ASN A 184 -16.41 17.26 7.74
C ASN A 184 -16.13 16.90 9.20
N ALA A 185 -15.90 17.92 10.01
CA ALA A 185 -16.01 17.85 11.46
C ALA A 185 -17.26 18.64 11.86
N THR A 186 -18.40 17.95 11.89
CA THR A 186 -19.60 18.35 12.64
C THR A 186 -19.99 17.21 13.55
#